data_AF-A0A374JPI6-F1
#
_entry.id   AF-A0A374JPI6-F1
#
_cell.length_a   1.000
_cell.length_b   1.000
_cell.length_c   1.000
_cell.angle_alpha   90.00
_cell.angle_beta   90.00
_cell.angle_gamma   90.00
#
_symmetry.space_group_name_H-M   'P 1'
#
loop_
_entity.id
_entity.type
_entity.pdbx_description
1 polymer ?
#
loop_
_entity_poly.entity_id
_entity_poly.type
_entity_poly.pdbx_seq_one_letter_code
_entity_poly.pdbx_strand_id
1 'polypeptide(L)'
;MIDQTRDLQLIFKRYCDKASKGYRYAMMYVADCFLYGWGTSVDLVQYKEWLNKAASMGVSKALERLFYEALGTGNCLDAEKILALWENLSESGKCEYMNSCKKTNEIYNALSRKSVQGMIEAFSKERFPEDWACEVALCYQFGYGVERNPAKAAEIIVNSLGNKYDFPDQIANVLGLYDIGEIAYTQVGDHLYELMCKIDILDTLDSLERPNQYVGYLERLMIFAACAGNVKSQTMMAHLYLNGEIGFIKNNEYVDDEEALRWLLTSLNNGGDGDDHDVLPALALLAGELGDKCNYVSAFKAFYALAEYGFIPAYRIVGTHYYNGYGVSKDYMQAGQWWLKAAQNNDEDAISVVNNIIEIGNGNYWTGINKLIAESSSSSRDTSSSENEPKTQKQGGCYVATCVYGSYDCPEVWTLRRFRDYCLAKTWYGRLFIKLYYTISPSVVRILGRYSFFRNIWRKPLDKMVYRLRTKGFESTMYNDMEWK
;
A
#
# COMPACT_ATOMS: atom_id res chain seq x y z
N MET A 1 -5.43 12.70 8.78
CA MET A 1 -4.52 11.53 8.80
C MET A 1 -4.80 10.72 7.54
N ILE A 2 -3.77 10.36 6.79
CA ILE A 2 -3.89 9.43 5.66
C ILE A 2 -4.39 8.09 6.18
N ASP A 3 -5.30 7.42 5.46
CA ASP A 3 -5.79 6.08 5.82
C ASP A 3 -4.63 5.06 5.75
N GLN A 4 -4.34 4.43 6.88
CA GLN A 4 -3.30 3.40 7.07
C GLN A 4 -3.86 1.98 7.01
N THR A 5 -5.18 1.81 6.90
CA THR A 5 -5.85 0.52 7.10
C THR A 5 -5.28 -0.55 6.18
N ARG A 6 -5.08 -0.19 4.91
CA ARG A 6 -4.50 -1.08 3.91
C ARG A 6 -3.07 -1.48 4.24
N ASP A 7 -2.21 -0.51 4.55
CA ASP A 7 -0.80 -0.74 4.87
C ASP A 7 -0.67 -1.68 6.08
N LEU A 8 -1.49 -1.45 7.13
CA LEU A 8 -1.53 -2.30 8.32
C LEU A 8 -2.05 -3.72 8.02
N GLN A 9 -3.05 -3.87 7.14
CA GLN A 9 -3.55 -5.18 6.71
C GLN A 9 -2.50 -5.99 5.95
N LEU A 10 -1.72 -5.35 5.09
CA LEU A 10 -0.63 -5.99 4.35
C LEU A 10 0.47 -6.49 5.29
N ILE A 11 0.92 -5.63 6.21
CA ILE A 11 1.91 -6.04 7.23
C ILE A 11 1.37 -7.20 8.07
N PHE A 12 0.14 -7.10 8.56
CA PHE A 12 -0.48 -8.16 9.36
C PHE A 12 -0.46 -9.50 8.62
N LYS A 13 -0.93 -9.53 7.35
CA LYS A 13 -0.95 -10.74 6.53
C LYS A 13 0.44 -11.34 6.35
N ARG A 14 1.46 -10.52 6.09
CA ARG A 14 2.85 -11.00 5.94
C ARG A 14 3.39 -11.59 7.24
N TYR A 15 3.14 -10.94 8.37
CA TYR A 15 3.58 -11.48 9.66
C TYR A 15 2.80 -12.73 10.05
N CYS A 16 1.55 -12.89 9.63
CA CYS A 16 0.85 -14.18 9.73
C CYS A 16 1.53 -15.29 8.93
N ASP A 17 1.95 -15.02 7.69
CA ASP A 17 2.70 -15.99 6.87
C ASP A 17 4.05 -16.35 7.52
N LYS A 18 4.84 -15.36 7.94
CA LYS A 18 6.09 -15.58 8.70
C LYS A 18 5.82 -16.37 9.99
N ALA A 19 4.81 -16.01 10.76
CA ALA A 19 4.45 -16.72 11.98
C ALA A 19 4.09 -18.19 11.69
N SER A 20 3.36 -18.46 10.59
CA SER A 20 3.00 -19.82 10.16
C SER A 20 4.23 -20.67 9.78
N LYS A 21 5.31 -20.03 9.32
CA LYS A 21 6.59 -20.66 8.98
C LYS A 21 7.52 -20.85 10.20
N GLY A 22 7.06 -20.52 11.42
CA GLY A 22 7.83 -20.74 12.65
C GLY A 22 8.72 -19.57 13.07
N TYR A 23 8.59 -18.40 12.44
CA TYR A 23 9.36 -17.22 12.87
C TYR A 23 8.79 -16.69 14.19
N ARG A 24 9.48 -16.98 15.30
CA ARG A 24 9.01 -16.72 16.67
C ARG A 24 8.65 -15.25 16.97
N TYR A 25 9.41 -14.29 16.43
CA TYR A 25 9.12 -12.87 16.62
C TYR A 25 7.97 -12.37 15.75
N ALA A 26 7.72 -13.02 14.61
CA ALA A 26 6.51 -12.75 13.85
C ALA A 26 5.25 -13.17 14.62
N MET A 27 5.33 -14.26 15.41
CA MET A 27 4.25 -14.67 16.30
C MET A 27 3.94 -13.60 17.35
N MET A 28 4.98 -12.98 17.92
CA MET A 28 4.83 -11.87 18.87
C MET A 28 4.12 -10.68 18.22
N TYR A 29 4.55 -10.27 17.03
CA TYR A 29 3.89 -9.19 16.29
C TYR A 29 2.42 -9.51 15.96
N VAL A 30 2.13 -10.73 15.51
CA VAL A 30 0.75 -11.17 15.22
C VAL A 30 -0.11 -11.15 16.48
N ALA A 31 0.43 -11.54 17.63
CA ALA A 31 -0.26 -11.42 18.90
C ALA A 31 -0.66 -9.95 19.16
N ASP A 32 0.26 -9.01 18.95
CA ASP A 32 -0.01 -7.59 19.14
C ASP A 32 -1.02 -7.03 18.14
N CYS A 33 -1.00 -7.49 16.89
CA CYS A 33 -2.05 -7.17 15.92
C CYS A 33 -3.44 -7.56 16.44
N PHE A 34 -3.59 -8.73 17.06
CA PHE A 34 -4.86 -9.15 17.65
C PHE A 34 -5.20 -8.43 18.95
N LEU A 35 -4.20 -8.03 19.74
CA LEU A 35 -4.43 -7.26 20.96
C LEU A 35 -4.98 -5.86 20.66
N TYR A 36 -4.40 -5.20 19.66
CA TYR A 36 -4.65 -3.80 19.37
C TYR A 36 -5.48 -3.55 18.10
N GLY A 37 -5.76 -4.58 17.30
CA GLY A 37 -6.48 -4.45 16.03
C GLY A 37 -5.65 -3.85 14.89
N TRP A 38 -4.34 -4.12 14.83
CA TRP A 38 -3.50 -3.62 13.73
C TRP A 38 -3.69 -4.47 12.48
N GLY A 39 -4.38 -3.92 11.49
CA GLY A 39 -4.68 -4.64 10.25
C GLY A 39 -5.69 -5.78 10.42
N THR A 40 -6.33 -5.89 11.60
CA THR A 40 -7.31 -6.91 11.97
C THR A 40 -8.28 -6.36 13.03
N SER A 41 -9.34 -7.09 13.35
CA SER A 41 -10.15 -6.81 14.54
C SER A 41 -9.44 -7.25 15.81
N VAL A 42 -9.70 -6.55 16.93
CA VAL A 42 -9.27 -6.99 18.26
C VAL A 42 -9.84 -8.37 18.56
N ASP A 43 -8.98 -9.31 18.94
CA ASP A 43 -9.32 -10.68 19.29
C ASP A 43 -8.41 -11.18 20.41
N LEU A 44 -8.91 -11.14 21.65
CA LEU A 44 -8.13 -11.51 22.83
C LEU A 44 -7.80 -13.01 22.89
N VAL A 45 -8.61 -13.86 22.24
CA VAL A 45 -8.36 -15.30 22.18
C VAL A 45 -7.15 -15.55 21.28
N GLN A 46 -7.18 -15.01 20.06
CA GLN A 46 -6.06 -15.12 19.12
C GLN A 46 -4.78 -14.47 19.66
N TYR A 47 -4.90 -13.31 20.31
CA TYR A 47 -3.78 -12.68 21.02
C TYR A 47 -3.11 -13.66 22.00
N LYS A 48 -3.89 -14.30 22.87
CA LYS A 48 -3.35 -15.25 23.85
C LYS A 48 -2.74 -16.48 23.21
N GLU A 49 -3.37 -17.03 22.17
CA GLU A 49 -2.82 -18.19 21.45
C GLU A 49 -1.45 -17.87 20.83
N TRP A 50 -1.33 -16.76 20.12
CA TRP A 50 -0.08 -16.35 19.49
C TRP A 50 1.00 -15.95 20.49
N LEU A 51 0.62 -15.29 21.59
CA LEU A 51 1.53 -14.96 22.68
C LEU A 51 2.13 -16.22 23.33
N ASN A 52 1.30 -17.24 23.60
CA ASN A 52 1.77 -18.52 24.13
C ASN A 52 2.67 -19.27 23.14
N LYS A 53 2.35 -19.25 21.84
CA LYS A 53 3.22 -19.81 20.80
C LYS A 53 4.59 -19.14 20.79
N ALA A 54 4.63 -17.80 20.80
CA ALA A 54 5.86 -17.03 20.88
C ALA A 54 6.69 -17.37 22.14
N ALA A 55 6.04 -17.43 23.31
CA ALA A 55 6.66 -17.79 24.57
C ALA A 55 7.27 -19.20 24.55
N SER A 56 6.53 -20.18 24.00
CA SER A 56 7.02 -21.57 23.86
C SER A 56 8.25 -21.70 22.96
N MET A 57 8.47 -20.73 22.07
CA MET A 57 9.64 -20.65 21.18
C MET A 57 10.79 -19.81 21.76
N GLY A 58 10.69 -19.39 23.02
CA GLY A 58 11.75 -18.65 23.72
C GLY A 58 11.78 -17.15 23.42
N VAL A 59 10.65 -16.56 23.01
CA VAL A 59 10.56 -15.09 22.93
C VAL A 59 10.43 -14.53 24.35
N SER A 60 11.52 -14.01 24.90
CA SER A 60 11.59 -13.47 26.27
C SER A 60 10.50 -12.44 26.56
N LYS A 61 10.16 -11.59 25.57
CA LYS A 61 9.10 -10.58 25.74
C LYS A 61 7.70 -11.18 25.91
N ALA A 62 7.43 -12.31 25.27
CA ALA A 62 6.16 -13.02 25.43
C ALA A 62 6.09 -13.67 26.82
N LEU A 63 7.20 -14.24 27.29
CA LEU A 63 7.34 -14.81 28.64
C LEU A 63 7.15 -13.72 29.72
N GLU A 64 7.78 -12.56 29.57
CA GLU A 64 7.59 -11.40 30.46
C GLU A 64 6.12 -11.00 30.58
N ARG A 65 5.42 -10.83 29.45
CA ARG A 65 4.01 -10.42 29.45
C ARG A 65 3.12 -11.43 30.16
N LEU A 66 3.29 -12.71 29.87
CA LEU A 66 2.54 -13.77 30.53
C LEU A 66 2.83 -13.81 32.04
N PHE A 67 4.10 -13.64 32.43
CA PHE A 67 4.51 -13.63 33.83
C PHE A 67 3.86 -12.48 34.61
N TYR A 68 3.98 -11.24 34.11
CA TYR A 68 3.42 -10.07 34.79
C TYR A 68 1.89 -10.08 34.80
N GLU A 69 1.25 -10.61 33.78
CA GLU A 69 -0.19 -10.82 33.77
C GLU A 69 -0.64 -11.83 34.85
N ALA A 70 0.01 -12.99 34.92
CA ALA A 70 -0.28 -14.00 35.94
C ALA A 70 -0.05 -13.43 37.35
N LEU A 71 1.06 -12.71 37.55
CA LEU A 71 1.37 -12.07 38.82
C LEU A 71 0.38 -10.94 39.16
N GLY A 72 -0.03 -10.14 38.17
CA GLY A 72 -0.98 -9.04 38.33
C GLY A 72 -2.39 -9.49 38.69
N THR A 73 -2.79 -10.68 38.24
CA THR A 73 -4.06 -11.34 38.63
C THR A 73 -3.96 -12.11 39.94
N GLY A 74 -2.78 -12.17 40.55
CA GLY A 74 -2.51 -12.91 41.80
C GLY A 74 -2.31 -14.42 41.61
N ASN A 75 -2.25 -14.90 40.37
CA ASN A 75 -2.04 -16.31 40.03
C ASN A 75 -0.54 -16.67 40.09
N CYS A 76 -0.03 -16.82 41.32
CA CYS A 76 1.38 -17.12 41.57
C CYS A 76 1.82 -18.47 40.97
N LEU A 77 0.91 -19.46 40.94
CA LEU A 77 1.21 -20.77 40.38
C LEU A 77 1.55 -20.69 38.89
N ASP A 78 0.79 -19.93 38.11
CA ASP A 78 1.08 -19.78 36.69
C ASP A 78 2.30 -18.87 36.47
N ALA A 79 2.50 -17.83 37.29
CA ALA A 79 3.72 -17.02 37.26
C ALA A 79 4.98 -17.89 37.48
N GLU A 80 4.95 -18.82 38.43
CA GLU A 80 6.04 -19.76 38.71
C GLU A 80 6.28 -20.75 37.57
N LYS A 81 5.21 -21.27 36.94
CA LYS A 81 5.35 -22.12 35.74
C LYS A 81 6.02 -21.36 34.59
N ILE A 82 5.66 -20.09 34.40
CA ILE A 82 6.24 -19.25 33.34
C ILE A 82 7.72 -18.96 33.63
N LEU A 83 8.07 -18.64 34.88
CA LEU A 83 9.47 -18.47 35.28
C LEU A 83 10.29 -19.75 35.05
N ALA A 84 9.76 -20.91 35.42
CA ALA A 84 10.42 -22.19 35.19
C ALA A 84 10.61 -22.50 33.70
N LEU A 85 9.61 -22.20 32.86
CA LEU A 85 9.72 -22.30 31.41
C LEU A 85 10.80 -21.36 30.86
N TRP A 86 10.81 -20.11 31.33
CA TRP A 86 11.77 -19.09 30.91
C TRP A 86 13.20 -19.46 31.29
N GLU A 87 13.41 -19.99 32.50
CA GLU A 87 14.70 -20.49 32.97
C GLU A 87 15.21 -21.64 32.09
N ASN A 88 14.38 -22.66 31.87
CA ASN A 88 14.73 -23.80 31.01
C ASN A 88 15.09 -23.36 29.57
N LEU A 89 14.27 -22.49 28.97
CA LEU A 89 14.53 -21.98 27.63
C LEU A 89 15.81 -21.13 27.58
N SER A 90 16.12 -20.38 28.64
CA SER A 90 17.36 -19.60 28.76
C SER A 90 18.59 -20.50 28.90
N GLU A 91 18.52 -21.55 29.72
CA GLU A 91 19.61 -22.53 29.89
C GLU A 91 19.88 -23.31 28.60
N SER A 92 18.83 -23.63 27.84
CA SER A 92 18.96 -24.29 26.54
C SER A 92 19.47 -23.38 25.42
N GLY A 93 19.73 -22.10 25.71
CA GLY A 93 20.16 -21.10 24.72
C GLY A 93 19.07 -20.67 23.74
N LYS A 94 17.80 -21.00 24.01
CA LYS A 94 16.66 -20.65 23.17
C LYS A 94 16.08 -19.27 23.50
N CYS A 95 16.24 -18.79 24.73
CA CYS A 95 15.91 -17.41 25.09
C CYS A 95 17.13 -16.51 25.00
N GLU A 96 16.88 -15.29 24.54
CA GLU A 96 17.85 -14.20 24.64
C GLU A 96 17.66 -13.44 25.97
N TYR A 97 18.65 -12.66 26.38
CA TYR A 97 18.64 -11.94 27.66
C TYR A 97 18.56 -12.85 28.90
N MET A 98 19.43 -13.86 28.97
CA MET A 98 19.56 -14.76 30.13
C MET A 98 19.70 -13.99 31.46
N ASN A 99 20.35 -12.82 31.44
CA ASN A 99 20.53 -11.98 32.63
C ASN A 99 19.20 -11.43 33.16
N SER A 100 18.26 -11.05 32.28
CA SER A 100 16.94 -10.56 32.68
C SER A 100 16.13 -11.66 33.36
N CYS A 101 16.01 -12.83 32.73
CA CYS A 101 15.32 -13.98 33.32
C CYS A 101 15.84 -14.33 34.73
N LYS A 102 17.17 -14.41 34.88
CA LYS A 102 17.80 -14.73 36.17
C LYS A 102 17.44 -13.71 37.23
N LYS A 103 17.54 -12.42 36.89
CA LYS A 103 17.28 -11.36 37.85
C LYS A 103 15.81 -11.24 38.21
N THR A 104 14.90 -11.37 37.25
CA THR A 104 13.45 -11.41 37.51
C THR A 104 13.13 -12.57 38.46
N ASN A 105 13.72 -13.75 38.26
CA ASN A 105 13.53 -14.91 39.14
C ASN A 105 14.11 -14.67 40.55
N GLU A 106 15.32 -14.11 40.66
CA GLU A 106 15.96 -13.74 41.92
C GLU A 106 15.09 -12.77 42.74
N ILE A 107 14.66 -11.67 42.11
CA ILE A 107 13.81 -10.66 42.74
C ILE A 107 12.47 -11.28 43.13
N TYR A 108 11.82 -12.00 42.22
CA TYR A 108 10.53 -12.65 42.48
C TYR A 108 10.62 -13.54 43.72
N ASN A 109 11.65 -14.38 43.83
CA ASN A 109 11.85 -15.29 44.96
C ASN A 109 12.15 -14.55 46.27
N ALA A 110 12.85 -13.42 46.22
CA ALA A 110 13.14 -12.59 47.39
C ALA A 110 11.92 -11.81 47.94
N LEU A 111 10.87 -11.59 47.14
CA LEU A 111 9.69 -10.86 47.59
C LEU A 111 8.95 -11.60 48.72
N SER A 112 8.67 -10.88 49.82
CA SER A 112 7.81 -11.38 50.91
C SER A 112 6.36 -11.52 50.46
N ARG A 113 5.88 -10.60 49.60
CA ARG A 113 4.56 -10.66 48.96
C ARG A 113 4.74 -10.64 47.45
N LYS A 114 4.44 -11.77 46.80
CA LYS A 114 4.51 -11.92 45.34
C LYS A 114 3.47 -11.00 44.70
N SER A 115 3.92 -9.91 44.10
CA SER A 115 3.06 -8.90 43.47
C SER A 115 3.85 -8.08 42.48
N VAL A 116 3.17 -7.54 41.45
CA VAL A 116 3.81 -6.68 40.46
C VAL A 116 4.37 -5.41 41.09
N GLN A 117 3.63 -4.80 42.02
CA GLN A 117 4.12 -3.65 42.79
C GLN A 117 5.42 -3.96 43.54
N GLY A 118 5.53 -5.14 44.16
CA GLY A 118 6.75 -5.58 44.82
C GLY A 118 7.92 -5.75 43.84
N MET A 119 7.67 -6.30 42.65
CA MET A 119 8.68 -6.39 41.59
C MET A 119 9.18 -4.99 41.19
N ILE A 120 8.27 -4.06 40.89
CA ILE A 120 8.59 -2.68 40.50
C ILE A 120 9.45 -1.98 41.56
N GLU A 121 9.06 -2.09 42.83
CA GLU A 121 9.80 -1.49 43.95
C GLU A 121 11.19 -2.11 44.13
N ALA A 122 11.34 -3.41 43.86
CA ALA A 122 12.64 -4.07 43.93
C ALA A 122 13.55 -3.62 42.78
N PHE A 123 13.05 -3.57 41.53
CA PHE A 123 13.82 -3.06 40.39
C PHE A 123 14.27 -1.62 40.57
N SER A 124 13.44 -0.75 41.17
CA SER A 124 13.84 0.64 41.45
C SER A 124 14.99 0.79 42.45
N LYS A 125 15.30 -0.28 43.21
CA LYS A 125 16.36 -0.31 44.23
C LYS A 125 17.63 -1.01 43.74
N GLU A 126 17.62 -1.55 42.52
CA GLU A 126 18.80 -2.16 41.92
C GLU A 126 19.90 -1.14 41.69
N ARG A 127 21.14 -1.62 41.51
CA ARG A 127 22.30 -0.74 41.29
C ARG A 127 22.15 0.10 40.01
N PHE A 128 21.51 -0.46 39.00
CA PHE A 128 21.24 0.16 37.70
C PHE A 128 19.74 0.00 37.38
N PRO A 129 18.85 0.83 37.97
CA PRO A 129 17.40 0.74 37.75
C PRO A 129 16.99 0.93 36.29
N GLU A 130 17.77 1.68 35.52
CA GLU A 130 17.58 1.94 34.10
C GLU A 130 17.56 0.66 33.24
N ASP A 131 18.31 -0.37 33.63
CA ASP A 131 18.34 -1.66 32.92
C ASP A 131 16.97 -2.39 32.98
N TRP A 132 16.12 -2.02 33.93
CA TRP A 132 14.81 -2.63 34.18
C TRP A 132 13.63 -1.76 33.75
N ALA A 133 13.91 -0.60 33.14
CA ALA A 133 12.89 0.35 32.72
C ALA A 133 11.85 -0.29 31.79
N CYS A 134 12.27 -1.19 30.90
CA CYS A 134 11.39 -1.92 29.99
C CYS A 134 10.39 -2.86 30.69
N GLU A 135 10.80 -3.50 31.78
CA GLU A 135 9.92 -4.37 32.57
C GLU A 135 8.91 -3.54 33.37
N VAL A 136 9.37 -2.46 33.99
CA VAL A 136 8.51 -1.55 34.76
C VAL A 136 7.51 -0.86 33.86
N ALA A 137 7.95 -0.32 32.72
CA ALA A 137 7.07 0.35 31.76
C ALA A 137 6.01 -0.60 31.20
N LEU A 138 6.35 -1.87 30.95
CA LEU A 138 5.39 -2.90 30.53
C LEU A 138 4.26 -3.09 31.56
N CYS A 139 4.56 -3.04 32.85
CA CYS A 139 3.53 -3.15 33.89
C CYS A 139 2.51 -1.99 33.81
N TYR A 140 2.99 -0.75 33.63
CA TYR A 140 2.12 0.42 33.48
C TYR A 140 1.38 0.43 32.13
N GLN A 141 2.02 -0.01 31.06
CA GLN A 141 1.44 -0.07 29.71
C GLN A 141 0.18 -0.93 29.67
N PHE A 142 0.22 -2.10 30.32
CA PHE A 142 -0.87 -3.07 30.31
C PHE A 142 -1.72 -3.06 31.59
N GLY A 143 -1.31 -2.30 32.62
CA GLY A 143 -1.99 -2.29 33.91
C GLY A 143 -1.87 -3.60 34.67
N TYR A 144 -0.72 -4.28 34.58
CA TYR A 144 -0.49 -5.52 35.31
C TYR A 144 -0.27 -5.25 36.78
N GLY A 145 -1.28 -5.52 37.61
CA GLY A 145 -1.20 -5.31 39.07
C GLY A 145 -1.01 -3.85 39.50
N VAL A 146 -1.09 -2.90 38.56
CA VAL A 146 -1.03 -1.45 38.73
C VAL A 146 -2.07 -0.79 37.82
N GLU A 147 -2.43 0.47 38.08
CA GLU A 147 -3.32 1.21 37.18
C GLU A 147 -2.67 1.37 35.80
N ARG A 148 -3.43 1.06 34.73
CA ARG A 148 -2.96 1.20 33.35
C ARG A 148 -2.64 2.68 33.09
N ASN A 149 -1.37 2.96 32.82
CA ASN A 149 -0.86 4.30 32.54
C ASN A 149 0.21 4.24 31.43
N PRO A 150 -0.20 4.23 30.15
CA PRO A 150 0.73 4.16 29.04
C PRO A 150 1.61 5.42 28.93
N ALA A 151 1.17 6.57 29.48
CA ALA A 151 1.93 7.81 29.45
C ALA A 151 3.16 7.73 30.37
N LYS A 152 2.94 7.21 31.58
CA LYS A 152 4.04 6.90 32.51
C LYS A 152 4.97 5.83 31.96
N ALA A 153 4.43 4.81 31.27
CA ALA A 153 5.27 3.82 30.59
C ALA A 153 6.20 4.49 29.58
N ALA A 154 5.67 5.39 28.74
CA ALA A 154 6.47 6.14 27.77
C ALA A 154 7.53 7.03 28.44
N GLU A 155 7.15 7.77 29.48
CA GLU A 155 8.06 8.61 30.24
C GLU A 155 9.24 7.81 30.84
N ILE A 156 8.95 6.65 31.44
CA ILE A 156 9.98 5.74 32.00
C ILE A 156 10.97 5.33 30.91
N ILE A 157 10.47 4.90 29.75
CA ILE A 157 11.31 4.49 28.62
C ILE A 157 12.18 5.64 28.13
N VAL A 158 11.61 6.82 27.91
CA VAL A 158 12.36 7.99 27.41
C VAL A 158 13.43 8.44 28.39
N ASN A 159 13.08 8.55 29.69
CA ASN A 159 13.99 9.04 30.71
C ASN A 159 15.11 8.03 31.03
N SER A 160 14.81 6.72 31.01
CA SER A 160 15.79 5.69 31.34
C SER A 160 16.73 5.36 30.20
N LEU A 161 16.31 5.49 28.94
CA LEU A 161 17.12 5.06 27.79
C LEU A 161 18.06 6.14 27.24
N GLY A 162 17.85 7.42 27.51
CA GLY A 162 18.78 8.51 27.14
C GLY A 162 19.28 8.45 25.67
N ASN A 163 20.48 8.97 25.36
CA ASN A 163 21.13 8.83 24.03
C ASN A 163 21.90 7.51 23.84
N LYS A 164 21.76 6.54 24.75
CA LYS A 164 22.57 5.33 24.81
C LYS A 164 21.65 4.13 24.68
N TYR A 165 21.46 3.58 23.48
CA TYR A 165 21.16 2.17 23.17
C TYR A 165 20.82 2.05 21.67
N ASP A 166 20.97 0.86 21.08
CA ASP A 166 20.38 0.56 19.76
C ASP A 166 18.86 0.53 19.92
N PHE A 167 18.26 1.59 19.40
CA PHE A 167 17.08 2.29 19.91
C PHE A 167 15.68 1.85 19.42
N PRO A 168 15.46 1.03 18.35
CA PRO A 168 14.10 0.92 17.80
C PRO A 168 13.23 -0.17 18.44
N ASP A 169 13.82 -1.32 18.75
CA ASP A 169 13.09 -2.55 19.06
C ASP A 169 12.41 -2.51 20.43
N GLN A 170 13.06 -1.97 21.45
CA GLN A 170 12.52 -1.90 22.81
C GLN A 170 11.39 -0.86 22.92
N ILE A 171 11.54 0.29 22.26
CA ILE A 171 10.55 1.36 22.22
C ILE A 171 9.30 0.90 21.48
N ALA A 172 9.45 0.29 20.30
CA ALA A 172 8.32 -0.12 19.48
C ALA A 172 7.49 -1.24 20.15
N ASN A 173 8.13 -2.06 20.99
CA ASN A 173 7.49 -3.11 21.80
C ASN A 173 6.78 -2.61 23.05
N VAL A 174 7.37 -1.64 23.76
CA VAL A 174 6.78 -1.11 25.01
C VAL A 174 5.67 -0.11 24.72
N LEU A 175 5.86 0.74 23.72
CA LEU A 175 4.87 1.75 23.36
C LEU A 175 3.71 1.22 22.51
N GLY A 176 3.72 -0.08 22.18
CA GLY A 176 2.75 -0.80 21.36
C GLY A 176 1.78 0.15 20.66
N LEU A 177 2.14 0.61 19.45
CA LEU A 177 1.80 1.95 18.91
C LEU A 177 0.31 2.32 18.72
N TYR A 178 -0.61 1.70 19.42
CA TYR A 178 -1.99 2.14 19.53
C TYR A 178 -2.14 3.35 20.46
N ASP A 179 -1.38 3.41 21.56
CA ASP A 179 -1.49 4.52 22.54
C ASP A 179 -0.65 5.77 22.18
N ILE A 180 0.25 5.69 21.19
CA ILE A 180 1.05 6.85 20.74
C ILE A 180 0.18 7.94 20.12
N GLY A 181 -1.00 7.58 19.58
CA GLY A 181 -1.98 8.54 19.08
C GLY A 181 -2.61 9.41 20.17
N GLU A 182 -2.70 8.92 21.42
CA GLU A 182 -3.24 9.69 22.56
C GLU A 182 -2.14 10.40 23.36
N ILE A 183 -0.89 9.93 23.33
CA ILE A 183 0.08 10.27 24.39
C ILE A 183 1.20 11.22 23.97
N ALA A 184 1.72 11.25 22.74
CA ALA A 184 2.86 12.14 22.51
C ALA A 184 3.22 12.45 21.05
N TYR A 185 2.51 13.41 20.44
CA TYR A 185 3.21 14.34 19.55
C TYR A 185 4.08 15.33 20.37
N THR A 186 3.60 15.75 21.55
CA THR A 186 4.19 16.84 22.34
C THR A 186 5.39 16.48 23.21
N GLN A 187 5.63 15.19 23.51
CA GLN A 187 6.75 14.75 24.38
C GLN A 187 7.77 13.85 23.67
N VAL A 188 7.32 13.03 22.71
CA VAL A 188 8.11 11.98 22.06
C VAL A 188 8.20 12.21 20.55
N GLY A 189 7.33 13.07 19.98
CA GLY A 189 7.19 13.30 18.55
C GLY A 189 8.51 13.65 17.87
N ASP A 190 9.23 14.68 18.36
CA ASP A 190 10.47 15.12 17.73
C ASP A 190 11.62 14.12 17.87
N HIS A 191 11.73 13.43 19.02
CA HIS A 191 12.81 12.48 19.28
C HIS A 191 12.60 11.15 18.55
N LEU A 192 11.36 10.64 18.49
CA LEU A 192 11.02 9.46 17.70
C LEU A 192 11.15 9.75 16.21
N TYR A 193 10.77 10.95 15.77
CA TYR A 193 11.01 11.44 14.41
C TYR A 193 12.51 11.48 14.07
N GLU A 194 13.35 12.03 14.96
CA GLU A 194 14.81 12.05 14.80
C GLU A 194 15.40 10.63 14.73
N LEU A 195 14.87 9.71 15.55
CA LEU A 195 15.27 8.31 15.55
C LEU A 195 14.96 7.62 14.22
N MET A 196 13.76 7.86 13.70
CA MET A 196 13.33 7.31 12.42
C MET A 196 14.16 7.83 11.25
N CYS A 197 14.61 9.08 11.30
CA CYS A 197 15.53 9.63 10.31
C CYS A 197 16.91 8.95 10.34
N LYS A 198 17.32 8.37 11.47
CA LYS A 198 18.61 7.69 11.68
C LYS A 198 18.60 6.19 11.35
N ILE A 199 17.43 5.55 11.32
CA ILE A 199 17.33 4.11 11.02
C ILE A 199 17.20 3.93 9.50
N ASP A 200 18.19 3.28 8.89
CA ASP A 200 18.04 2.79 7.52
C ASP A 200 17.23 1.49 7.55
N ILE A 201 15.92 1.62 7.32
CA ILE A 201 14.96 0.52 7.41
C ILE A 201 15.24 -0.54 6.33
N LEU A 202 15.89 -0.18 5.22
CA LEU A 202 16.22 -1.10 4.14
C LEU A 202 17.34 -2.06 4.53
N ASP A 203 18.38 -1.57 5.22
CA ASP A 203 19.47 -2.41 5.73
C ASP A 203 18.99 -3.42 6.78
N THR A 204 17.91 -3.09 7.49
CA THR A 204 17.37 -3.91 8.59
C THR A 204 16.30 -4.90 8.18
N LEU A 205 15.70 -4.73 6.99
CA LEU A 205 14.75 -5.69 6.43
C LEU A 205 15.43 -6.99 5.95
N ASP A 206 16.77 -7.01 5.81
CA ASP A 206 17.49 -8.09 5.12
C ASP A 206 18.79 -8.63 5.72
N SER A 207 19.10 -8.34 6.98
CA SER A 207 20.17 -9.10 7.65
C SER A 207 19.67 -10.51 8.02
N LEU A 208 19.65 -11.40 7.02
CA LEU A 208 19.38 -12.84 7.14
C LEU A 208 20.29 -13.57 8.15
N GLU A 209 21.37 -12.94 8.61
CA GLU A 209 22.26 -13.50 9.64
C GLU A 209 21.95 -13.03 11.07
N ARG A 210 21.15 -11.96 11.25
CA ARG A 210 20.64 -11.50 12.54
C ARG A 210 19.29 -10.79 12.35
N PRO A 211 18.17 -11.52 12.27
CA PRO A 211 16.87 -10.89 12.07
C PRO A 211 16.66 -9.87 13.18
N ASN A 212 16.53 -8.59 12.82
CA ASN A 212 16.06 -7.58 13.77
C ASN A 212 14.74 -8.09 14.35
N GLN A 213 14.70 -8.21 15.67
CA GLN A 213 13.74 -9.08 16.34
C GLN A 213 12.33 -8.50 16.30
N TYR A 214 12.19 -7.27 15.81
CA TYR A 214 10.94 -6.51 15.83
C TYR A 214 10.73 -5.68 14.56
N VAL A 215 11.23 -6.15 13.40
CA VAL A 215 11.04 -5.49 12.09
C VAL A 215 9.59 -5.10 11.82
N GLY A 216 8.60 -5.87 12.27
CA GLY A 216 7.19 -5.52 12.04
C GLY A 216 6.74 -4.26 12.77
N TYR A 217 7.37 -4.00 13.91
CA TYR A 217 7.14 -2.80 14.70
C TYR A 217 7.85 -1.58 14.07
N LEU A 218 9.04 -1.78 13.50
CA LEU A 218 9.76 -0.76 12.71
C LEU A 218 8.97 -0.32 11.47
N GLU A 219 8.43 -1.28 10.72
CA GLU A 219 7.62 -0.96 9.55
C GLU A 219 6.33 -0.22 9.93
N ARG A 220 5.74 -0.57 11.08
CA ARG A 220 4.56 0.14 11.58
C ARG A 220 4.88 1.57 12.02
N LEU A 221 6.04 1.79 12.67
CA LEU A 221 6.55 3.14 12.98
C LEU A 221 6.67 3.97 11.71
N MET A 222 7.27 3.41 10.67
CA MET A 222 7.43 4.06 9.37
C MET A 222 6.08 4.42 8.73
N ILE A 223 5.09 3.53 8.73
CA ILE A 223 3.72 3.87 8.27
C ILE A 223 3.16 5.06 9.06
N PHE A 224 3.34 5.05 10.38
CA PHE A 224 2.86 6.12 11.24
C PHE A 224 3.49 7.47 10.87
N ALA A 225 4.82 7.54 10.77
CA ALA A 225 5.48 8.80 10.40
C ALA A 225 5.21 9.21 8.96
N ALA A 226 5.11 8.25 8.03
CA ALA A 226 4.72 8.55 6.66
C ALA A 226 3.33 9.22 6.63
N CYS A 227 2.38 8.77 7.44
CA CYS A 227 1.07 9.43 7.56
C CYS A 227 1.09 10.75 8.32
N ALA A 228 2.11 10.97 9.16
CA ALA A 228 2.33 12.22 9.86
C ALA A 228 3.00 13.29 8.98
N GLY A 229 3.40 12.96 7.74
CA GLY A 229 4.00 13.91 6.81
C GLY A 229 5.52 13.80 6.67
N ASN A 230 6.17 12.81 7.29
CA ASN A 230 7.63 12.64 7.17
C ASN A 230 8.00 12.19 5.75
N VAL A 231 8.60 13.10 4.99
CA VAL A 231 9.05 12.90 3.60
C VAL A 231 9.90 11.64 3.44
N LYS A 232 10.93 11.44 4.29
CA LYS A 232 11.82 10.28 4.21
C LYS A 232 11.08 8.96 4.35
N SER A 233 10.15 8.87 5.30
CA SER A 233 9.29 7.69 5.50
C SER A 233 8.30 7.50 4.36
N GLN A 234 7.76 8.58 3.78
CA GLN A 234 6.89 8.49 2.60
C GLN A 234 7.65 7.95 1.38
N THR A 235 8.85 8.46 1.14
CA THR A 235 9.75 7.96 0.09
C THR A 235 10.11 6.49 0.34
N MET A 236 10.39 6.13 1.59
CA MET A 236 10.66 4.74 1.96
C MET A 236 9.46 3.81 1.73
N MET A 237 8.25 4.25 2.11
CA MET A 237 7.01 3.52 1.82
C MET A 237 6.85 3.32 0.32
N ALA A 238 7.10 4.35 -0.49
CA ALA A 238 7.05 4.22 -1.94
C ALA A 238 8.04 3.17 -2.45
N HIS A 239 9.29 3.21 -1.99
CA HIS A 239 10.29 2.20 -2.35
C HIS A 239 9.79 0.80 -2.03
N LEU A 240 9.25 0.54 -0.84
CA LEU A 240 8.68 -0.79 -0.52
C LEU A 240 7.63 -1.26 -1.53
N TYR A 241 6.81 -0.34 -2.06
CA TYR A 241 5.79 -0.64 -3.07
C TYR A 241 6.33 -0.76 -4.50
N LEU A 242 7.54 -0.28 -4.78
CA LEU A 242 8.16 -0.35 -6.10
C LEU A 242 8.62 -1.78 -6.43
N ASN A 243 8.47 -2.12 -7.71
CA ASN A 243 8.90 -3.38 -8.29
C ASN A 243 10.40 -3.30 -8.59
N GLY A 244 11.22 -3.84 -7.70
CA GLY A 244 12.67 -3.86 -7.87
C GLY A 244 13.33 -4.51 -6.68
N GLU A 245 14.46 -5.19 -6.90
CA GLU A 245 15.33 -5.62 -5.82
C GLU A 245 15.82 -4.37 -5.07
N ILE A 246 15.14 -4.00 -4.00
CA ILE A 246 15.65 -3.01 -3.05
C ILE A 246 16.51 -3.80 -2.08
N GLY A 247 17.82 -3.76 -2.30
CA GLY A 247 18.74 -4.62 -1.56
C GLY A 247 18.42 -6.10 -1.77
N PHE A 248 18.47 -6.90 -0.71
CA PHE A 248 18.39 -8.35 -0.78
C PHE A 248 16.94 -8.92 -0.78
N ILE A 249 15.90 -8.07 -0.89
CA ILE A 249 14.50 -8.47 -0.68
C ILE A 249 14.01 -9.22 -1.92
N LYS A 250 14.26 -10.53 -1.93
CA LYS A 250 13.77 -11.43 -2.98
C LYS A 250 12.27 -11.70 -2.81
N ASN A 251 11.52 -11.61 -3.90
CA ASN A 251 10.06 -11.77 -3.96
C ASN A 251 9.31 -10.68 -3.18
N ASN A 252 9.47 -9.42 -3.59
CA ASN A 252 8.69 -8.33 -3.01
C ASN A 252 7.18 -8.54 -3.24
N GLU A 253 6.46 -9.00 -2.22
CA GLU A 253 4.99 -9.18 -2.27
C GLU A 253 4.23 -7.85 -2.15
N TYR A 254 4.93 -6.73 -1.89
CA TYR A 254 4.33 -5.40 -1.72
C TYR A 254 3.99 -4.73 -3.03
N VAL A 255 4.55 -5.19 -4.14
CA VAL A 255 4.52 -4.52 -5.43
C VAL A 255 3.12 -3.99 -5.76
N ASP A 256 3.01 -2.67 -5.72
CA ASP A 256 1.83 -1.93 -6.09
C ASP A 256 2.25 -0.55 -6.60
N ASP A 257 2.36 -0.45 -7.92
CA ASP A 257 2.74 0.78 -8.60
C ASP A 257 1.81 1.97 -8.24
N GLU A 258 0.54 1.74 -7.90
CA GLU A 258 -0.39 2.80 -7.50
C GLU A 258 -0.11 3.30 -6.09
N GLU A 259 0.24 2.43 -5.15
CA GLU A 259 0.65 2.83 -3.81
C GLU A 259 2.02 3.50 -3.80
N ALA A 260 2.96 2.98 -4.60
CA ALA A 260 4.25 3.64 -4.82
C ALA A 260 4.04 5.06 -5.35
N LEU A 261 3.18 5.21 -6.36
CA LEU A 261 2.83 6.52 -6.92
C LEU A 261 2.17 7.41 -5.87
N ARG A 262 1.21 6.89 -5.10
CA ARG A 262 0.53 7.63 -4.02
C ARG A 262 1.54 8.18 -3.02
N TRP A 263 2.47 7.35 -2.55
CA TRP A 263 3.47 7.74 -1.56
C TRP A 263 4.50 8.72 -2.12
N LEU A 264 4.98 8.56 -3.37
CA LEU A 264 5.89 9.53 -4.00
C LEU A 264 5.23 10.90 -4.20
N LEU A 265 4.00 10.94 -4.70
CA LEU A 265 3.25 12.20 -4.85
C LEU A 265 2.95 12.85 -3.51
N THR A 266 2.67 12.06 -2.48
CA THR A 266 2.49 12.56 -1.11
C THR A 266 3.80 13.12 -0.56
N SER A 267 4.93 12.46 -0.83
CA SER A 267 6.27 12.91 -0.47
C SER A 267 6.59 14.26 -1.09
N LEU A 268 6.41 14.41 -2.40
CA LEU A 268 6.57 15.70 -3.10
C LEU A 268 5.70 16.81 -2.48
N ASN A 269 4.40 16.55 -2.28
CA ASN A 269 3.48 17.53 -1.70
C ASN A 269 3.87 18.00 -0.29
N ASN A 270 4.58 17.17 0.47
CA ASN A 270 5.10 17.52 1.80
C ASN A 270 6.52 18.13 1.75
N GLY A 271 6.97 18.56 0.57
CA GLY A 271 8.28 19.19 0.36
C GLY A 271 9.41 18.20 0.10
N GLY A 272 9.10 16.96 -0.28
CA GLY A 272 10.11 16.02 -0.80
C GLY A 272 10.68 16.51 -2.12
N ASP A 273 12.01 16.40 -2.25
CA ASP A 273 12.91 16.90 -3.32
C ASP A 273 13.68 18.23 -3.11
N GLY A 274 13.92 18.61 -1.85
CA GLY A 274 15.07 19.43 -1.42
C GLY A 274 16.45 18.77 -1.70
N ASP A 275 17.48 19.06 -0.88
CA ASP A 275 18.90 18.74 -1.18
C ASP A 275 19.21 17.25 -1.51
N ASP A 276 18.44 16.30 -0.96
CA ASP A 276 18.67 14.85 -1.15
C ASP A 276 18.21 14.34 -2.54
N HIS A 277 17.31 15.06 -3.23
CA HIS A 277 16.81 14.73 -4.58
C HIS A 277 16.36 13.27 -4.83
N ASP A 278 15.88 12.54 -3.82
CA ASP A 278 15.51 11.12 -3.96
C ASP A 278 14.13 10.85 -4.60
N VAL A 279 13.18 11.79 -4.47
CA VAL A 279 11.78 11.56 -4.85
C VAL A 279 11.55 11.64 -6.36
N LEU A 280 12.14 12.64 -7.03
CA LEU A 280 11.96 12.84 -8.48
C LEU A 280 12.53 11.67 -9.31
N PRO A 281 13.73 11.12 -9.05
CA PRO A 281 14.25 9.97 -9.78
C PRO A 281 13.37 8.73 -9.64
N ALA A 282 12.92 8.43 -8.40
CA ALA A 282 12.04 7.30 -8.15
C ALA A 282 10.69 7.45 -8.89
N LEU A 283 10.13 8.66 -8.89
CA LEU A 283 8.89 8.96 -9.61
C LEU A 283 9.07 8.87 -11.14
N ALA A 284 10.21 9.31 -11.68
CA ALA A 284 10.51 9.20 -13.10
C ALA A 284 10.62 7.75 -13.58
N LEU A 285 11.30 6.89 -12.80
CA LEU A 285 11.39 5.47 -13.09
C LEU A 285 10.00 4.82 -13.11
N LEU A 286 9.22 5.04 -12.04
CA LEU A 286 7.86 4.51 -11.92
C LEU A 286 6.95 4.99 -13.06
N ALA A 287 7.05 6.26 -13.45
CA ALA A 287 6.26 6.83 -14.54
C ALA A 287 6.52 6.13 -15.88
N GLY A 288 7.80 5.81 -16.16
CA GLY A 288 8.20 5.03 -17.33
C GLY A 288 7.60 3.63 -17.33
N GLU A 289 7.77 2.89 -16.22
CA GLU A 289 7.22 1.55 -16.08
C GLU A 289 5.68 1.51 -16.20
N LEU A 290 4.99 2.48 -15.60
CA LEU A 290 3.54 2.63 -15.72
C LEU A 290 3.13 2.85 -17.18
N GLY A 291 3.90 3.63 -17.93
CA GLY A 291 3.71 3.83 -19.37
C GLY A 291 3.86 2.54 -20.17
N ASP A 292 4.91 1.76 -19.91
CA ASP A 292 5.17 0.47 -20.55
C ASP A 292 4.08 -0.58 -20.25
N LYS A 293 3.53 -0.55 -19.03
CA LYS A 293 2.38 -1.37 -18.62
C LYS A 293 1.03 -0.85 -19.15
N CYS A 294 1.03 0.20 -19.96
CA CYS A 294 -0.16 0.89 -20.49
C CYS A 294 -1.08 1.48 -19.41
N ASN A 295 -0.59 1.72 -18.19
CA ASN A 295 -1.31 2.46 -17.15
C ASN A 295 -1.13 3.96 -17.37
N TYR A 296 -1.68 4.45 -18.47
CA TYR A 296 -1.45 5.82 -18.93
C TYR A 296 -2.01 6.89 -18.00
N VAL A 297 -3.05 6.58 -17.21
CA VAL A 297 -3.63 7.53 -16.25
C VAL A 297 -2.63 7.85 -15.14
N SER A 298 -2.04 6.82 -14.55
CA SER A 298 -1.10 6.98 -13.45
C SER A 298 0.27 7.46 -13.94
N ALA A 299 0.71 6.99 -15.12
CA ALA A 299 1.89 7.55 -15.79
C ALA A 299 1.72 9.05 -16.06
N PHE A 300 0.56 9.48 -16.58
CA PHE A 300 0.30 10.90 -16.82
C PHE A 300 0.36 11.72 -15.53
N LYS A 301 -0.26 11.24 -14.44
CA LYS A 301 -0.19 11.92 -13.13
C LYS A 301 1.25 12.08 -12.65
N ALA A 302 2.06 11.02 -12.76
CA ALA A 302 3.47 11.04 -12.38
C ALA A 302 4.29 12.03 -13.22
N PHE A 303 4.18 11.95 -14.55
CA PHE A 303 4.87 12.88 -15.46
C PHE A 303 4.40 14.32 -15.28
N TYR A 304 3.11 14.54 -14.99
CA TYR A 304 2.61 15.87 -14.72
C TYR A 304 3.23 16.46 -13.44
N ALA A 305 3.31 15.69 -12.36
CA ALA A 305 4.00 16.11 -11.13
C ALA A 305 5.49 16.39 -11.38
N LEU A 306 6.20 15.50 -12.08
CA LEU A 306 7.60 15.73 -12.48
C LEU A 306 7.78 17.04 -13.26
N ALA A 307 6.86 17.34 -14.17
CA ALA A 307 6.85 18.59 -14.92
C ALA A 307 6.60 19.82 -14.03
N GLU A 308 5.70 19.74 -13.05
CA GLU A 308 5.48 20.84 -12.09
C GLU A 308 6.75 21.16 -11.27
N TYR A 309 7.56 20.14 -10.97
CA TYR A 309 8.86 20.26 -10.31
C TYR A 309 10.04 20.55 -11.26
N GLY A 310 9.76 20.81 -12.55
CA GLY A 310 10.78 21.29 -13.50
C GLY A 310 11.62 20.20 -14.15
N PHE A 311 11.25 18.92 -14.04
CA PHE A 311 11.94 17.84 -14.73
C PHE A 311 11.73 17.96 -16.25
N ILE A 312 12.76 18.43 -16.95
CA ILE A 312 12.67 18.86 -18.36
C ILE A 312 12.07 17.78 -19.28
N PRO A 313 12.50 16.49 -19.24
CA PRO A 313 11.93 15.46 -20.09
C PRO A 313 10.42 15.24 -19.88
N ALA A 314 9.91 15.50 -18.68
CA ALA A 314 8.48 15.35 -18.40
C ALA A 314 7.62 16.36 -19.16
N TYR A 315 8.12 17.58 -19.46
CA TYR A 315 7.38 18.53 -20.29
C TYR A 315 7.02 17.95 -21.66
N ARG A 316 7.98 17.31 -22.32
CA ARG A 316 7.77 16.68 -23.62
C ARG A 316 6.81 15.50 -23.55
N ILE A 317 6.94 14.68 -22.50
CA ILE A 317 6.09 13.51 -22.28
C ILE A 317 4.64 13.93 -21.99
N VAL A 318 4.42 14.90 -21.10
CA VAL A 318 3.08 15.47 -20.82
C VAL A 318 2.44 16.01 -22.10
N GLY A 319 3.20 16.75 -22.93
CA GLY A 319 2.71 17.23 -24.23
C GLY A 319 2.28 16.08 -25.15
N THR A 320 3.05 14.99 -25.18
CA THR A 320 2.75 13.78 -25.95
C THR A 320 1.49 13.06 -25.44
N HIS A 321 1.28 13.04 -24.13
CA HIS A 321 0.07 12.48 -23.53
C HIS A 321 -1.18 13.28 -23.90
N TYR A 322 -1.13 14.62 -23.87
CA TYR A 322 -2.22 15.47 -24.33
C TYR A 322 -2.50 15.33 -25.83
N TYR A 323 -1.46 15.15 -26.66
CA TYR A 323 -1.61 14.96 -28.10
C TYR A 323 -2.31 13.62 -28.43
N ASN A 324 -1.88 12.54 -27.79
CA ASN A 324 -2.38 11.19 -28.06
C ASN A 324 -3.61 10.80 -27.23
N GLY A 325 -3.91 11.52 -26.15
CA GLY A 325 -4.97 11.19 -25.20
C GLY A 325 -4.61 10.05 -24.24
N TYR A 326 -3.31 9.90 -23.92
CA TYR A 326 -2.84 8.84 -23.03
C TYR A 326 -3.10 9.22 -21.57
N GLY A 327 -4.14 8.65 -20.98
CA GLY A 327 -4.50 8.86 -19.57
C GLY A 327 -5.13 10.21 -19.27
N VAL A 328 -5.27 11.06 -20.28
CA VAL A 328 -5.88 12.40 -20.24
C VAL A 328 -6.67 12.62 -21.51
N SER A 329 -7.69 13.51 -21.48
CA SER A 329 -8.41 13.91 -22.69
C SER A 329 -7.46 14.55 -23.71
N LYS A 330 -7.66 14.24 -25.00
CA LYS A 330 -6.90 14.87 -26.08
C LYS A 330 -7.09 16.38 -26.05
N ASP A 331 -5.98 17.11 -26.01
CA ASP A 331 -5.95 18.56 -26.07
C ASP A 331 -4.67 19.01 -26.78
N TYR A 332 -4.79 19.27 -28.08
CA TYR A 332 -3.68 19.71 -28.91
C TYR A 332 -3.12 21.08 -28.51
N MET A 333 -3.94 21.94 -27.89
CA MET A 333 -3.49 23.25 -27.40
C MET A 333 -2.60 23.07 -26.19
N GLN A 334 -3.01 22.24 -25.23
CA GLN A 334 -2.16 21.86 -24.10
C GLN A 334 -0.88 21.14 -24.56
N ALA A 335 -1.00 20.19 -25.50
CA ALA A 335 0.16 19.51 -26.07
C ALA A 335 1.21 20.50 -26.61
N GLY A 336 0.76 21.48 -27.40
CA GLY A 336 1.63 22.52 -27.93
C GLY A 336 2.27 23.39 -26.85
N GLN A 337 1.50 23.80 -25.84
CA GLN A 337 2.04 24.58 -24.71
C GLN A 337 3.17 23.84 -23.98
N TRP A 338 3.00 22.55 -23.70
CA TRP A 338 3.99 21.74 -23.01
C TRP A 338 5.23 21.47 -23.86
N TRP A 339 5.10 21.21 -25.17
CA TRP A 339 6.26 21.06 -26.06
C TRP A 339 7.04 22.36 -26.24
N LEU A 340 6.35 23.50 -26.33
CA LEU A 340 7.01 24.80 -26.39
C LEU A 340 7.79 25.07 -25.09
N LYS A 341 7.20 24.76 -23.93
CA LYS A 341 7.87 24.86 -22.63
C LYS A 341 9.10 23.96 -22.55
N ALA A 342 9.02 22.72 -23.06
CA ALA A 342 10.17 21.81 -23.15
C ALA A 342 11.29 22.37 -24.04
N ALA A 343 10.95 22.85 -25.24
CA ALA A 343 11.92 23.43 -26.18
C ALA A 343 12.61 24.69 -25.62
N GLN A 344 11.87 25.53 -24.90
CA GLN A 344 12.42 26.70 -24.19
C GLN A 344 13.43 26.32 -23.09
N ASN A 345 13.35 25.09 -22.57
CA ASN A 345 14.30 24.52 -21.61
C ASN A 345 15.37 23.65 -22.30
N ASN A 346 15.61 23.84 -23.59
CA ASN A 346 16.63 23.16 -24.39
C ASN A 346 16.46 21.63 -24.53
N ASP A 347 15.24 21.10 -24.42
CA ASP A 347 14.96 19.71 -24.78
C ASP A 347 15.06 19.54 -26.31
N GLU A 348 16.09 18.84 -26.78
CA GLU A 348 16.39 18.69 -28.23
C GLU A 348 15.27 17.98 -29.00
N ASP A 349 14.68 16.96 -28.41
CA ASP A 349 13.55 16.24 -29.00
C ASP A 349 12.34 17.16 -29.16
N ALA A 350 12.05 17.98 -28.15
CA ALA A 350 10.96 18.95 -28.19
C ALA A 350 11.24 20.08 -29.19
N ILE A 351 12.49 20.55 -29.32
CA ILE A 351 12.88 21.52 -30.34
C ILE A 351 12.59 20.96 -31.74
N SER A 352 12.91 19.70 -31.98
CA SER A 352 12.60 19.01 -33.24
C SER A 352 11.08 18.95 -33.51
N VAL A 353 10.29 18.60 -32.48
CA VAL A 353 8.82 18.59 -32.57
C VAL A 353 8.27 19.99 -32.87
N VAL A 354 8.77 21.02 -32.19
CA VAL A 354 8.36 22.42 -32.39
C VAL A 354 8.70 22.91 -33.79
N ASN A 355 9.90 22.59 -34.30
CA ASN A 355 10.31 22.96 -35.66
C ASN A 355 9.41 22.32 -36.71
N ASN A 356 9.06 21.04 -36.55
CA ASN A 356 8.12 20.36 -37.44
C ASN A 356 6.74 21.05 -37.44
N ILE A 357 6.23 21.42 -36.27
CA ILE A 357 4.96 22.16 -36.15
C ILE A 357 5.04 23.54 -36.82
N ILE A 358 6.17 24.24 -36.72
CA ILE A 358 6.39 25.51 -37.43
C ILE A 358 6.36 25.31 -38.94
N GLU A 359 6.98 24.24 -39.45
CA GLU A 359 6.96 23.90 -40.88
C GLU A 359 5.54 23.62 -41.36
N ILE A 360 4.76 22.79 -40.64
CA ILE A 360 3.33 22.55 -40.92
C ILE A 360 2.56 23.87 -40.93
N GLY A 361 2.87 24.75 -39.99
CA GLY A 361 2.28 26.08 -39.82
C GLY A 361 2.73 27.14 -40.83
N ASN A 362 3.52 26.79 -41.85
CA ASN A 362 4.11 27.73 -42.81
C ASN A 362 4.91 28.86 -42.13
N GLY A 363 5.70 28.52 -41.11
CA GLY A 363 6.52 29.46 -40.35
C GLY A 363 5.86 30.01 -39.07
N ASN A 364 4.62 29.64 -38.76
CA ASN A 364 3.94 30.04 -37.53
C ASN A 364 3.52 28.82 -36.68
N TYR A 365 4.08 28.69 -35.48
CA TYR A 365 3.86 27.57 -34.57
C TYR A 365 2.38 27.29 -34.26
N TRP A 366 1.62 28.31 -33.83
CA TRP A 366 0.21 28.14 -33.47
C TRP A 366 -0.69 27.85 -34.68
N THR A 367 -0.29 28.33 -35.86
CA THR A 367 -0.95 27.95 -37.11
C THR A 367 -0.74 26.47 -37.42
N GLY A 368 0.45 25.94 -37.11
CA GLY A 368 0.73 24.50 -37.19
C GLY A 368 -0.13 23.67 -36.24
N ILE A 369 -0.23 24.07 -34.96
CA ILE A 369 -1.13 23.43 -33.98
C ILE A 369 -2.59 23.45 -34.46
N ASN A 370 -3.08 24.58 -34.97
CA ASN A 370 -4.45 24.68 -35.51
C ASN A 370 -4.67 23.77 -36.73
N LYS A 371 -3.66 23.59 -37.58
CA LYS A 371 -3.71 22.61 -38.68
C LYS A 371 -3.79 21.18 -38.16
N LEU A 372 -2.99 20.80 -37.15
CA LEU A 372 -3.07 19.48 -36.49
C LEU A 372 -4.47 19.23 -35.87
N ILE A 373 -5.07 20.26 -35.25
CA ILE A 373 -6.45 20.21 -34.76
C ILE A 373 -7.43 20.00 -35.92
N ALA A 374 -7.26 20.75 -37.01
CA ALA A 374 -8.11 20.63 -38.19
C ALA A 374 -7.98 19.26 -38.87
N GLU A 375 -6.79 18.69 -38.92
CA GLU A 375 -6.47 17.38 -39.49
C GLU A 375 -7.03 16.22 -38.64
N SER A 376 -6.96 16.32 -37.32
CA SER A 376 -7.65 15.37 -36.44
C SER A 376 -9.18 15.50 -36.50
N SER A 377 -9.67 16.71 -36.78
CA SER A 377 -11.09 17.00 -37.00
C SER A 377 -11.58 16.64 -38.41
N SER A 378 -10.69 16.50 -39.39
CA SER A 378 -11.01 16.11 -40.77
C SER A 378 -10.87 14.61 -41.00
N SER A 379 -9.92 13.94 -40.34
CA SER A 379 -9.86 12.47 -40.32
C SER A 379 -11.07 11.84 -39.61
N SER A 380 -11.80 12.64 -38.82
CA SER A 380 -13.09 12.30 -38.21
C SER A 380 -14.32 12.70 -39.05
N ARG A 381 -14.14 13.29 -40.24
CA ARG A 381 -15.24 13.76 -41.12
C ARG A 381 -15.40 13.02 -42.47
N ASP A 382 -14.41 12.25 -42.92
CA ASP A 382 -14.56 11.36 -44.10
C ASP A 382 -15.08 9.94 -43.76
N THR A 383 -15.58 9.76 -42.54
CA THR A 383 -16.49 8.68 -42.15
C THR A 383 -17.75 9.30 -41.57
N SER A 384 -18.84 9.31 -42.35
CA SER A 384 -20.15 9.62 -41.78
C SER A 384 -20.46 8.60 -40.68
N SER A 385 -20.82 9.10 -39.51
CA SER A 385 -21.27 8.43 -38.29
C SER A 385 -20.20 7.88 -37.33
N SER A 386 -20.23 8.50 -36.14
CA SER A 386 -20.06 7.92 -34.80
C SER A 386 -18.77 7.18 -34.44
N GLU A 387 -18.12 7.77 -33.42
CA GLU A 387 -17.53 7.12 -32.26
C GLU A 387 -16.27 6.27 -32.45
N ASN A 388 -15.25 6.70 -31.71
CA ASN A 388 -14.32 5.93 -30.86
C ASN A 388 -13.74 4.59 -31.37
N GLU A 389 -12.43 4.49 -31.12
CA GLU A 389 -11.56 3.33 -30.84
C GLU A 389 -12.06 1.89 -31.08
N PRO A 390 -11.10 1.01 -31.38
CA PRO A 390 -10.94 -0.19 -30.55
C PRO A 390 -9.61 -0.15 -29.77
N LYS A 391 -9.72 -0.10 -28.44
CA LYS A 391 -8.80 -0.81 -27.56
C LYS A 391 -8.94 -2.30 -27.82
N THR A 392 -7.85 -3.05 -27.84
CA THR A 392 -7.92 -4.47 -27.48
C THR A 392 -7.37 -4.64 -26.07
N GLN A 393 -8.27 -4.58 -25.10
CA GLN A 393 -8.15 -5.23 -23.79
C GLN A 393 -9.08 -6.46 -23.79
N LYS A 394 -8.63 -7.53 -23.13
CA LYS A 394 -9.21 -8.87 -22.97
C LYS A 394 -10.70 -9.03 -23.34
N GLN A 395 -10.93 -9.91 -24.31
CA GLN A 395 -12.24 -10.38 -24.78
C GLN A 395 -13.10 -10.92 -23.63
N GLY A 396 -14.08 -10.13 -23.20
CA GLY A 396 -14.97 -10.48 -22.10
C GLY A 396 -16.33 -9.82 -22.21
N GLY A 397 -16.99 -9.87 -23.37
CA GLY A 397 -18.37 -9.38 -23.44
C GLY A 397 -19.09 -9.67 -24.76
N CYS A 398 -20.40 -9.91 -24.68
CA CYS A 398 -21.33 -9.85 -25.82
C CYS A 398 -20.96 -10.65 -27.10
N TYR A 399 -20.52 -11.92 -26.97
CA TYR A 399 -20.11 -12.82 -28.07
C TYR A 399 -20.98 -12.82 -29.35
N VAL A 400 -22.31 -12.95 -29.23
CA VAL A 400 -23.20 -12.97 -30.40
C VAL A 400 -23.22 -11.59 -31.09
N ALA A 401 -23.29 -10.51 -30.31
CA ALA A 401 -23.29 -9.15 -30.86
C ALA A 401 -21.94 -8.81 -31.51
N THR A 402 -20.82 -9.17 -30.89
CA THR A 402 -19.48 -9.03 -31.48
C THR A 402 -19.34 -9.83 -32.77
N CYS A 403 -19.89 -11.04 -32.83
CA CYS A 403 -19.90 -11.85 -34.05
C CYS A 403 -20.72 -11.22 -35.19
N VAL A 404 -21.82 -10.54 -34.85
CA VAL A 404 -22.76 -9.93 -35.81
C VAL A 404 -22.30 -8.55 -36.29
N TYR A 405 -21.72 -7.75 -35.39
CA TYR A 405 -21.27 -6.38 -35.67
C TYR A 405 -19.80 -6.28 -36.06
N GLY A 406 -19.00 -7.30 -35.76
CA GLY A 406 -17.63 -7.44 -36.23
C GLY A 406 -16.57 -6.84 -35.30
N SER A 407 -16.95 -6.04 -34.30
CA SER A 407 -16.03 -5.50 -33.29
C SER A 407 -16.66 -5.57 -31.89
N TYR A 408 -15.81 -5.71 -30.87
CA TYR A 408 -16.19 -5.59 -29.46
C TYR A 408 -16.42 -4.13 -29.05
N ASP A 409 -15.68 -3.24 -29.70
CA ASP A 409 -15.68 -1.81 -29.50
C ASP A 409 -16.32 -1.17 -30.73
N CYS A 410 -17.64 -1.29 -30.78
CA CYS A 410 -18.44 -0.57 -31.76
C CYS A 410 -19.71 0.00 -31.10
N PRO A 411 -20.29 1.06 -31.68
CA PRO A 411 -21.47 1.77 -31.17
C PRO A 411 -22.62 0.86 -30.73
N GLU A 412 -22.91 -0.20 -31.48
CA GLU A 412 -24.01 -1.12 -31.22
C GLU A 412 -23.73 -2.02 -30.01
N VAL A 413 -22.48 -2.49 -29.87
CA VAL A 413 -22.06 -3.37 -28.78
C VAL A 413 -21.93 -2.58 -27.48
N TRP A 414 -21.49 -1.32 -27.51
CA TRP A 414 -21.47 -0.44 -26.35
C TRP A 414 -22.88 -0.16 -25.79
N THR A 415 -23.88 0.11 -26.64
CA THR A 415 -25.28 0.27 -26.21
C THR A 415 -25.81 -1.00 -25.51
N LEU A 416 -25.50 -2.18 -26.05
CA LEU A 416 -25.93 -3.46 -25.45
C LEU A 416 -25.21 -3.77 -24.13
N ARG A 417 -23.91 -3.45 -24.03
CA ARG A 417 -23.11 -3.58 -22.79
C ARG A 417 -23.64 -2.68 -21.68
N ARG A 418 -24.01 -1.43 -21.99
CA ARG A 418 -24.64 -0.52 -21.03
C ARG A 418 -26.01 -1.03 -20.55
N PHE A 419 -26.82 -1.61 -21.43
CA PHE A 419 -28.09 -2.22 -21.01
C PHE A 419 -27.88 -3.44 -20.10
N ARG A 420 -26.87 -4.28 -20.40
CA ARG A 420 -26.46 -5.39 -19.54
C ARG A 420 -26.09 -4.89 -18.13
N ASP A 421 -25.25 -3.86 -18.06
CA ASP A 421 -24.66 -3.41 -16.80
C ASP A 421 -25.62 -2.54 -15.98
N TYR A 422 -26.34 -1.61 -16.60
CA TYR A 422 -27.22 -0.68 -15.89
C TYR A 422 -28.65 -1.18 -15.66
N CYS A 423 -29.08 -2.26 -16.33
CA CYS A 423 -30.42 -2.83 -16.15
C CYS A 423 -30.39 -4.31 -15.75
N LEU A 424 -29.82 -5.18 -16.57
CA LEU A 424 -29.89 -6.64 -16.31
C LEU A 424 -29.12 -7.01 -15.05
N ALA A 425 -27.90 -6.49 -14.88
CA ALA A 425 -27.04 -6.81 -13.73
C ALA A 425 -27.60 -6.29 -12.39
N LYS A 426 -28.58 -5.37 -12.39
CA LYS A 426 -29.23 -4.88 -11.16
C LYS A 426 -30.22 -5.87 -10.54
N THR A 427 -30.71 -6.83 -11.31
CA THR A 427 -31.72 -7.81 -10.85
C THR A 427 -31.13 -9.20 -10.74
N TRP A 428 -31.61 -10.01 -9.80
CA TRP A 428 -31.09 -11.36 -9.61
C TRP A 428 -31.35 -12.28 -10.82
N TYR A 429 -32.53 -12.17 -11.45
CA TYR A 429 -32.86 -12.93 -12.66
C TYR A 429 -32.10 -12.42 -13.89
N GLY A 430 -31.79 -11.12 -13.97
CA GLY A 430 -30.94 -10.57 -15.02
C GLY A 430 -29.48 -11.03 -14.88
N ARG A 431 -28.94 -11.13 -13.66
CA ARG A 431 -27.62 -11.76 -13.40
C ARG A 431 -27.61 -13.24 -13.79
N LEU A 432 -28.68 -14.00 -13.52
CA LEU A 432 -28.82 -15.39 -13.96
C LEU A 432 -28.82 -15.50 -15.49
N PHE A 433 -29.59 -14.65 -16.18
CA PHE A 433 -29.60 -14.57 -17.64
C PHE A 433 -28.21 -14.28 -18.21
N ILE A 434 -27.48 -13.33 -17.62
CA ILE A 434 -26.13 -12.98 -18.04
C ILE A 434 -25.18 -14.19 -17.88
N LYS A 435 -25.21 -14.89 -16.72
CA LYS A 435 -24.37 -16.09 -16.50
C LYS A 435 -24.66 -17.19 -17.53
N LEU A 436 -25.93 -17.46 -17.84
CA LEU A 436 -26.33 -18.43 -18.88
C LEU A 436 -25.85 -17.99 -20.27
N TYR A 437 -25.95 -16.70 -20.58
CA TYR A 437 -25.45 -16.15 -21.83
C TYR A 437 -23.93 -16.35 -21.96
N TYR A 438 -23.14 -16.01 -20.94
CA TYR A 438 -21.67 -16.15 -20.97
C TYR A 438 -21.19 -17.60 -21.01
N THR A 439 -21.97 -18.55 -20.49
CA THR A 439 -21.63 -19.98 -20.53
C THR A 439 -21.99 -20.62 -21.88
N ILE A 440 -23.12 -20.25 -22.50
CA ILE A 440 -23.62 -20.89 -23.72
C ILE A 440 -23.10 -20.20 -24.99
N SER A 441 -23.08 -18.86 -25.00
CA SER A 441 -22.84 -18.08 -26.22
C SER A 441 -21.46 -18.27 -26.87
N PRO A 442 -20.33 -18.47 -26.14
CA PRO A 442 -19.04 -18.72 -26.79
C PRO A 442 -19.05 -20.01 -27.62
N SER A 443 -19.66 -21.07 -27.10
CA SER A 443 -19.78 -22.36 -27.78
C SER A 443 -20.69 -22.27 -29.02
N VAL A 444 -21.80 -21.54 -28.92
CA VAL A 444 -22.71 -21.31 -30.06
C VAL A 444 -22.01 -20.50 -31.15
N VAL A 445 -21.33 -19.41 -30.80
CA VAL A 445 -20.61 -18.55 -31.75
C VAL A 445 -19.43 -19.29 -32.39
N ARG A 446 -18.71 -20.14 -31.64
CA ARG A 446 -17.63 -20.96 -32.18
C ARG A 446 -18.12 -21.95 -33.24
N ILE A 447 -19.30 -22.55 -33.06
CA ILE A 447 -19.85 -23.56 -33.98
C ILE A 447 -20.58 -22.91 -35.16
N LEU A 448 -21.40 -21.88 -34.92
CA LEU A 448 -22.31 -21.30 -35.91
C LEU A 448 -21.86 -19.93 -36.44
N GLY A 449 -21.03 -19.19 -35.71
CA GLY A 449 -20.64 -17.81 -36.05
C GLY A 449 -19.80 -17.66 -37.32
N ARG A 450 -19.22 -18.76 -37.81
CA ARG A 450 -18.49 -18.81 -39.10
C ARG A 450 -19.40 -18.77 -40.33
N TYR A 451 -20.69 -19.07 -40.17
CA TYR A 451 -21.61 -19.09 -41.29
C TYR A 451 -22.29 -17.73 -41.48
N SER A 452 -22.31 -17.24 -42.72
CA SER A 452 -22.93 -15.94 -43.08
C SER A 452 -24.43 -15.88 -42.73
N PHE A 453 -25.13 -17.01 -42.81
CA PHE A 453 -26.55 -17.08 -42.43
C PHE A 453 -26.78 -16.75 -40.95
N PHE A 454 -25.86 -17.12 -40.04
CA PHE A 454 -25.98 -16.83 -38.61
C PHE A 454 -25.96 -15.33 -38.35
N ARG A 455 -25.05 -14.59 -39.00
CA ARG A 455 -25.00 -13.13 -38.92
C ARG A 455 -26.29 -12.49 -39.44
N ASN A 456 -26.79 -12.98 -40.57
CA ASN A 456 -28.01 -12.44 -41.19
C ASN A 456 -29.27 -12.68 -40.33
N ILE A 457 -29.37 -13.82 -39.64
CA ILE A 457 -30.47 -14.12 -38.72
C ILE A 457 -30.47 -13.15 -37.53
N TRP A 458 -29.29 -12.89 -36.94
CA TRP A 458 -29.18 -12.09 -35.71
C TRP A 458 -29.05 -10.58 -35.92
N ARG A 459 -28.67 -10.12 -37.11
CA ARG A 459 -28.49 -8.69 -37.41
C ARG A 459 -29.78 -7.89 -37.22
N LYS A 460 -30.88 -8.29 -37.87
CA LYS A 460 -32.14 -7.53 -37.81
C LYS A 460 -32.75 -7.45 -36.39
N PRO A 461 -32.80 -8.55 -35.60
CA PRO A 461 -33.27 -8.48 -34.21
C PRO A 461 -32.40 -7.57 -33.32
N LEU A 462 -31.07 -7.66 -33.46
CA LEU A 462 -30.14 -6.85 -32.68
C LEU A 462 -30.24 -5.37 -33.03
N ASP A 463 -30.30 -5.02 -34.33
CA ASP A 463 -30.44 -3.62 -34.77
C ASP A 463 -31.73 -3.00 -34.21
N LYS A 464 -32.84 -3.76 -34.22
CA LYS A 464 -34.11 -3.32 -33.64
C LYS A 464 -34.03 -3.12 -32.13
N MET A 465 -33.26 -3.95 -31.44
CA MET A 465 -33.03 -3.81 -30.00
C MET A 465 -32.14 -2.60 -29.68
N VAL A 466 -31.03 -2.42 -30.39
CA VAL A 466 -30.11 -1.28 -30.25
C VAL A 466 -30.86 0.04 -30.49
N TYR A 467 -31.64 0.13 -31.57
CA TYR A 467 -32.45 1.31 -31.85
C TYR A 467 -33.39 1.66 -30.69
N ARG A 468 -34.13 0.67 -30.15
CA ARG A 468 -35.02 0.86 -29.01
C ARG A 468 -34.28 1.30 -27.75
N LEU A 469 -33.08 0.76 -27.49
CA LEU A 469 -32.27 1.15 -26.34
C LEU A 469 -31.75 2.58 -26.48
N ARG A 470 -31.27 2.98 -27.66
CA ARG A 470 -30.86 4.37 -27.92
C ARG A 470 -32.01 5.36 -27.70
N THR A 471 -33.23 5.04 -28.16
CA THR A 471 -34.42 5.88 -27.89
C THR A 471 -34.79 5.97 -26.39
N LYS A 472 -34.29 5.04 -25.57
CA LYS A 472 -34.46 5.04 -24.10
C LYS A 472 -33.28 5.66 -23.35
N GLY A 473 -32.33 6.27 -24.04
CA GLY A 473 -31.20 7.00 -23.45
C GLY A 473 -29.93 6.16 -23.22
N PHE A 474 -29.81 4.96 -23.79
CA PHE A 474 -28.56 4.20 -23.76
C PHE A 474 -27.61 4.73 -24.84
N GLU A 475 -26.56 5.42 -24.40
CA GLU A 475 -25.52 5.97 -25.28
C GLU A 475 -24.77 4.88 -26.05
N SER A 476 -24.24 5.26 -27.21
CA SER A 476 -23.35 4.42 -28.00
C SER A 476 -21.88 4.70 -27.74
N THR A 477 -21.51 5.70 -26.96
CA THR A 477 -20.11 6.10 -26.74
C THR A 477 -19.32 5.09 -25.90
N MET A 478 -18.02 5.03 -26.17
CA MET A 478 -17.04 4.18 -25.49
C MET A 478 -17.22 4.15 -23.97
N TYR A 479 -17.18 2.93 -23.43
CA TYR A 479 -17.58 2.61 -22.08
C TYR A 479 -16.77 1.42 -21.54
N ASN A 480 -16.32 1.50 -20.30
CA ASN A 480 -15.69 0.38 -19.60
C ASN A 480 -16.75 -0.44 -18.88
N ASP A 481 -16.68 -1.77 -19.03
CA ASP A 481 -17.64 -2.69 -18.41
C ASP A 481 -17.61 -2.58 -16.89
N MET A 482 -18.79 -2.57 -16.26
CA MET A 482 -18.86 -2.59 -14.80
C MET A 482 -18.63 -4.01 -14.27
N GLU A 483 -17.80 -4.12 -13.24
CA GLU A 483 -17.69 -5.35 -12.46
C GLU A 483 -18.87 -5.45 -11.50
N TRP A 484 -19.69 -6.49 -11.68
CA TRP A 484 -20.83 -6.78 -10.82
C TRP A 484 -20.63 -8.15 -10.14
N LYS A 485 -20.84 -8.21 -8.82
CA LYS A 485 -20.68 -9.42 -7.99
C LYS A 485 -21.87 -10.38 -8.09
#